data_AF-A0A2E8J540-F1
#
_entry.id   AF-A0A2E8J540-F1
#
_cell.length_a   1.000
_cell.length_b   1.000
_cell.length_c   1.000
_cell.angle_alpha   90.00
_cell.angle_beta   90.00
_cell.angle_gamma   90.00
#
_symmetry.space_group_name_H-M   'P 1'
#
loop_
_entity.id
_entity.type
_entity.pdbx_description
1 polymer ?
#
loop_
_entity_poly.entity_id
_entity_poly.type
_entity_poly.pdbx_seq_one_letter_code
_entity_poly.pdbx_strand_id
1 'polypeptide(L)'
;MVAPGTVIDALKHRYIKSEGAVANADKEQLIQSLRDMPEDRLSGKPDLLKLVAETSQDSVFGDAELATVQSADDCISLISNLIDVDQQINDQLQLVMPELACQLLENSNLPLEKQEYSILAVLDLLVSAGVGWSSDLCRAGDKLISEVSNIVASIRSEPGNFKEQQESLQAFL
;
A
#
# COMPACT_ATOMS: atom_id res chain seq x y z
N MET A 1 9.57 -29.69 10.12
CA MET A 1 8.12 -29.77 9.83
C MET A 1 7.41 -28.78 10.73
N VAL A 2 6.90 -27.68 10.17
CA VAL A 2 6.11 -26.68 10.92
C VAL A 2 4.65 -27.12 10.90
N ALA A 3 3.99 -27.16 12.06
CA ALA A 3 2.63 -27.68 12.19
C ALA A 3 1.61 -26.74 11.49
N PRO A 4 0.66 -27.26 10.69
CA PRO A 4 -0.24 -26.47 9.84
C PRO A 4 -1.16 -25.43 10.52
N GLY A 5 -1.24 -25.40 11.86
CA GLY A 5 -2.07 -24.44 12.62
C GLY A 5 -1.33 -23.20 13.12
N THR A 6 0.00 -23.24 13.23
CA THR A 6 0.78 -22.15 13.87
C THR A 6 0.78 -20.85 13.09
N VAL A 7 0.79 -20.91 11.75
CA VAL A 7 0.80 -19.72 10.90
C VAL A 7 -0.58 -19.05 10.89
N ILE A 8 -1.66 -19.84 10.74
CA ILE A 8 -3.02 -19.30 10.76
C ILE A 8 -3.35 -18.69 12.13
N ASP A 9 -2.95 -19.33 13.23
CA ASP A 9 -3.18 -18.79 14.56
C ASP A 9 -2.28 -17.57 14.85
N ALA A 10 -1.04 -17.53 14.33
CA ALA A 10 -0.20 -16.35 14.39
C ALA A 10 -0.77 -15.17 13.59
N LEU A 11 -1.30 -15.43 12.39
CA LEU A 11 -1.99 -14.44 11.56
C LEU A 11 -3.27 -13.96 12.25
N LYS A 12 -4.07 -14.86 12.82
CA LYS A 12 -5.23 -14.48 13.63
C LYS A 12 -4.82 -13.61 14.80
N HIS A 13 -3.76 -13.93 15.53
CA HIS A 13 -3.27 -13.07 16.62
C HIS A 13 -2.74 -11.72 16.14
N ARG A 14 -2.24 -11.64 14.90
CA ARG A 14 -1.74 -10.40 14.28
C ARG A 14 -2.88 -9.47 13.84
N TYR A 15 -3.99 -10.03 13.38
CA TYR A 15 -5.16 -9.28 12.89
C TYR A 15 -6.36 -9.28 13.85
N ILE A 16 -6.30 -10.02 14.96
CA ILE A 16 -7.33 -10.13 15.99
C ILE A 16 -6.68 -9.93 17.36
N LYS A 17 -7.12 -8.89 18.08
CA LYS A 17 -7.15 -8.63 19.55
C LYS A 17 -6.64 -7.21 19.85
N SER A 18 -7.19 -6.45 20.80
CA SER A 18 -7.95 -6.74 22.04
C SER A 18 -9.33 -6.07 22.03
N GLU A 19 -10.26 -6.47 22.93
CA GLU A 19 -11.50 -5.72 23.22
C GLU A 19 -11.16 -4.25 23.49
N GLY A 20 -11.18 -3.45 22.44
CA GLY A 20 -10.75 -2.06 22.44
C GLY A 20 -11.84 -1.15 22.99
N ALA A 21 -11.45 0.10 23.25
CA ALA A 21 -12.41 1.15 23.50
C ALA A 21 -13.46 1.18 22.37
N VAL A 22 -14.70 1.49 22.72
CA VAL A 22 -15.78 1.61 21.74
C VAL A 22 -15.35 2.61 20.68
N ALA A 23 -15.33 2.17 19.42
CA ALA A 23 -14.94 3.00 18.29
C ALA A 23 -15.77 4.30 18.31
N ASN A 24 -15.09 5.44 18.20
CA ASN A 24 -15.70 6.77 18.20
C ASN A 24 -15.54 7.47 16.83
N ALA A 25 -14.83 6.82 15.90
CA ALA A 25 -14.57 7.31 14.56
C ALA A 25 -15.05 6.28 13.53
N ASP A 26 -15.56 6.78 12.40
CA ASP A 26 -16.07 5.94 11.31
C ASP A 26 -14.99 5.61 10.27
N LYS A 27 -15.36 4.77 9.31
CA LYS A 27 -14.48 4.29 8.25
C LYS A 27 -14.03 5.43 7.34
N GLU A 28 -14.91 6.37 7.05
CA GLU A 28 -14.65 7.53 6.21
C GLU A 28 -13.58 8.44 6.83
N GLN A 29 -13.60 8.63 8.15
CA GLN A 29 -12.55 9.34 8.88
C GLN A 29 -11.19 8.63 8.80
N LEU A 30 -11.16 7.30 8.82
CA LEU A 30 -9.92 6.54 8.63
C LEU A 30 -9.37 6.71 7.21
N ILE A 31 -10.23 6.58 6.20
CA ILE A 31 -9.86 6.78 4.79
C ILE A 31 -9.29 8.18 4.59
N GLN A 32 -9.92 9.20 5.17
CA GLN A 32 -9.41 10.57 5.09
C GLN A 32 -8.05 10.71 5.77
N SER A 33 -7.87 10.11 6.96
CA SER A 33 -6.59 10.11 7.67
C SER A 33 -5.47 9.48 6.85
N LEU A 34 -5.75 8.41 6.10
CA LEU A 34 -4.79 7.74 5.22
C LEU A 34 -4.43 8.60 4.00
N ARG A 35 -5.41 9.26 3.38
CA ARG A 35 -5.19 10.13 2.21
C ARG A 35 -4.41 11.40 2.55
N ASP A 36 -4.64 11.95 3.74
CA ASP A 36 -3.98 13.17 4.23
C ASP A 36 -2.57 12.92 4.76
N MET A 37 -2.09 11.67 4.81
CA MET A 37 -0.73 11.37 5.27
C MET A 37 0.30 12.01 4.35
N PRO A 38 1.22 12.82 4.89
CA PRO A 38 2.23 13.48 4.07
C PRO A 38 3.30 12.48 3.62
N GLU A 39 3.79 12.65 2.39
CA GLU A 39 4.72 11.70 1.73
C GLU A 39 6.04 11.52 2.50
N ASP A 40 6.52 12.57 3.16
CA ASP A 40 7.75 12.55 3.95
C ASP A 40 7.66 11.55 5.11
N ARG A 41 6.46 11.38 5.70
CA ARG A 41 6.22 10.41 6.78
C ARG A 41 6.03 8.98 6.28
N LEU A 42 5.81 8.80 4.98
CA LEU A 42 5.56 7.49 4.35
C LEU A 42 6.85 6.83 3.82
N SER A 43 7.93 7.60 3.68
CA SER A 43 9.23 7.10 3.28
C SER A 43 9.94 6.34 4.41
N GLY A 44 10.59 5.21 4.11
CA GLY A 44 11.48 4.51 5.05
C GLY A 44 10.84 3.42 5.92
N LYS A 45 9.83 2.71 5.40
CA LYS A 45 9.08 1.62 6.07
C LYS A 45 8.35 2.03 7.36
N PRO A 46 7.43 3.03 7.29
CA PRO A 46 6.63 3.36 8.44
C PRO A 46 5.53 2.31 8.67
N ASP A 47 5.18 2.14 9.94
CA ASP A 47 4.01 1.41 10.39
C ASP A 47 2.78 2.32 10.18
N LEU A 48 1.89 1.96 9.26
CA LEU A 48 0.72 2.78 8.93
C LEU A 48 -0.20 2.94 10.13
N LEU A 49 -0.36 1.91 10.96
CA LEU A 49 -1.20 2.01 12.15
C LEU A 49 -0.64 3.04 13.12
N LYS A 50 0.68 3.07 13.29
CA LYS A 50 1.34 4.08 14.11
C LYS A 50 1.12 5.48 13.54
N LEU A 51 1.23 5.65 12.22
CA LEU A 51 0.98 6.95 11.57
C LEU A 51 -0.48 7.40 11.72
N VAL A 52 -1.45 6.48 11.59
CA VAL A 52 -2.87 6.77 11.84
C VAL A 52 -3.07 7.22 13.29
N ALA A 53 -2.50 6.51 14.26
CA ALA A 53 -2.61 6.86 15.67
C ALA A 53 -1.99 8.23 16.01
N GLU A 54 -0.90 8.59 15.33
CA GLU A 54 -0.25 9.91 15.50
C GLU A 54 -1.04 11.05 14.85
N THR A 55 -1.71 10.77 13.72
CA THR A 55 -2.47 11.77 12.94
C THR A 55 -3.86 11.99 13.53
N SER A 56 -4.45 10.95 14.13
CA SER A 56 -5.83 10.94 14.61
C SER A 56 -5.87 10.57 16.10
N GLN A 57 -5.17 11.35 16.94
CA GLN A 57 -4.94 11.05 18.37
C GLN A 57 -6.22 10.88 19.20
N ASP A 58 -7.31 11.53 18.80
CA ASP A 58 -8.61 11.47 19.49
C ASP A 58 -9.56 10.40 18.90
N SER A 59 -9.14 9.75 17.80
CA SER A 59 -9.94 8.78 17.06
C SER A 59 -9.59 7.35 17.47
N VAL A 60 -10.62 6.57 17.75
CA VAL A 60 -10.59 5.13 17.97
C VAL A 60 -11.40 4.51 16.84
N PHE A 61 -10.69 3.82 15.94
CA PHE A 61 -11.29 3.10 14.81
C PHE A 61 -11.61 1.66 15.20
N GLY A 62 -12.49 1.03 14.43
CA GLY A 62 -12.83 -0.39 14.64
C GLY A 62 -11.68 -1.33 14.28
N ASP A 63 -11.64 -2.47 14.96
CA ASP A 63 -10.58 -3.48 14.78
C ASP A 63 -10.54 -4.02 13.35
N ALA A 64 -11.70 -4.14 12.68
CA ALA A 64 -11.79 -4.65 11.32
C ALA A 64 -11.13 -3.68 10.31
N GLU A 65 -11.33 -2.39 10.49
CA GLU A 65 -10.73 -1.35 9.69
C GLU A 65 -9.20 -1.28 9.91
N LEU A 66 -8.76 -1.33 11.17
CA LEU A 66 -7.33 -1.35 11.50
C LEU A 66 -6.64 -2.62 10.97
N ALA A 67 -7.30 -3.78 11.05
CA ALA A 67 -6.77 -5.01 10.45
C ALA A 67 -6.60 -4.90 8.94
N THR A 68 -7.50 -4.18 8.26
CA THR A 68 -7.39 -3.90 6.82
C THR A 68 -6.17 -3.04 6.52
N VAL A 69 -5.93 -1.98 7.30
CA VAL A 69 -4.73 -1.13 7.17
C VAL A 69 -3.46 -1.95 7.40
N GLN A 70 -3.41 -2.77 8.44
CA GLN A 70 -2.27 -3.65 8.71
C GLN A 70 -2.00 -4.65 7.57
N SER A 71 -3.05 -5.12 6.90
CA SER A 71 -2.91 -6.04 5.77
C SER A 71 -2.25 -5.38 4.55
N ALA A 72 -2.50 -4.08 4.33
CA ALA A 72 -1.84 -3.31 3.28
C ALA A 72 -0.34 -3.12 3.58
N ASP A 73 0.00 -2.80 4.83
CA ASP A 73 1.38 -2.72 5.33
C ASP A 73 2.16 -4.03 5.09
N ASP A 74 1.53 -5.15 5.44
CA ASP A 74 2.11 -6.48 5.28
C ASP A 74 2.29 -6.83 3.80
N CYS A 75 1.35 -6.45 2.95
CA CYS A 75 1.43 -6.69 1.51
C CYS A 75 2.64 -5.99 0.88
N ILE A 76 2.78 -4.68 1.09
CA ILE A 76 3.92 -3.91 0.55
C ILE A 76 5.23 -4.40 1.16
N SER A 77 5.26 -4.68 2.47
CA SER A 77 6.45 -5.24 3.13
C SER A 77 6.87 -6.59 2.54
N LEU A 78 5.92 -7.46 2.22
CA LEU A 78 6.19 -8.74 1.57
C LEU A 78 6.73 -8.55 0.15
N ILE A 79 6.14 -7.65 -0.63
CA ILE A 79 6.63 -7.29 -1.97
C ILE A 79 8.09 -6.83 -1.88
N SER A 80 8.39 -5.87 -1.02
CA SER A 80 9.75 -5.33 -0.86
C SER A 80 10.77 -6.35 -0.32
N ASN A 81 10.33 -7.38 0.39
CA ASN A 81 11.22 -8.43 0.92
C ASN A 81 11.41 -9.59 -0.07
N LEU A 82 10.43 -9.86 -0.94
CA LEU A 82 10.46 -10.96 -1.91
C LEU A 82 11.14 -10.55 -3.21
N ILE A 83 11.18 -9.25 -3.50
CA ILE A 83 11.63 -8.71 -4.77
C ILE A 83 12.87 -7.87 -4.49
N ASP A 84 13.95 -8.20 -5.19
CA ASP A 84 15.22 -7.46 -5.12
C ASP A 84 15.08 -6.14 -5.91
N VAL A 85 14.33 -5.21 -5.32
CA VAL A 85 14.17 -3.84 -5.83
C VAL A 85 15.13 -2.91 -5.13
N ASP A 86 15.68 -1.96 -5.89
CA ASP A 86 16.48 -0.88 -5.33
C ASP A 86 15.66 -0.07 -4.30
N GLN A 87 16.35 0.49 -3.31
CA GLN A 87 15.73 1.28 -2.25
C GLN A 87 14.89 2.43 -2.80
N GLN A 88 15.31 3.07 -3.89
CA GLN A 88 14.56 4.18 -4.48
C GLN A 88 13.20 3.74 -5.02
N ILE A 89 13.13 2.57 -5.66
CA ILE A 89 11.86 1.98 -6.13
C ILE A 89 11.02 1.55 -4.94
N ASN A 90 11.63 0.94 -3.94
CA ASN A 90 10.95 0.54 -2.71
C ASN A 90 10.30 1.73 -1.99
N ASP A 91 10.98 2.89 -1.93
CA ASP A 91 10.44 4.12 -1.36
C ASP A 91 9.21 4.59 -2.15
N GLN A 92 9.23 4.49 -3.49
CA GLN A 92 8.05 4.81 -4.31
C GLN A 92 6.88 3.85 -4.07
N LEU A 93 7.14 2.55 -3.93
CA LEU A 93 6.09 1.56 -3.65
C LEU A 93 5.41 1.79 -2.29
N GLN A 94 6.15 2.25 -1.28
CA GLN A 94 5.60 2.58 0.04
C GLN A 94 4.61 3.75 -0.01
N LEU A 95 4.76 4.68 -0.96
CA LEU A 95 3.83 5.80 -1.13
C LEU A 95 2.45 5.37 -1.64
N VAL A 96 2.35 4.19 -2.27
CA VAL A 96 1.09 3.60 -2.77
C VAL A 96 0.27 2.97 -1.65
N MET A 97 0.93 2.57 -0.57
CA MET A 97 0.38 1.79 0.55
C MET A 97 -0.89 2.39 1.19
N PRO A 98 -0.99 3.72 1.44
CA PRO A 98 -2.21 4.30 1.99
C PRO A 98 -3.40 4.18 1.04
N GLU A 99 -3.20 4.36 -0.26
CA GLU A 99 -4.28 4.23 -1.24
C GLU A 99 -4.70 2.77 -1.40
N LEU A 100 -3.76 1.83 -1.33
CA LEU A 100 -4.10 0.40 -1.26
C LEU A 100 -5.00 0.10 -0.05
N ALA A 101 -4.69 0.63 1.13
CA ALA A 101 -5.52 0.48 2.32
C ALA A 101 -6.91 1.11 2.12
N CYS A 102 -6.99 2.31 1.54
CA CYS A 102 -8.26 2.96 1.19
C CYS A 102 -9.13 2.08 0.27
N GLN A 103 -8.54 1.55 -0.81
CA GLN A 103 -9.27 0.68 -1.74
C GLN A 103 -9.80 -0.59 -1.09
N LEU A 104 -9.05 -1.18 -0.15
CA LEU A 104 -9.49 -2.36 0.61
C LEU A 104 -10.59 -2.02 1.63
N LEU A 105 -10.56 -0.83 2.24
CA LEU A 105 -11.61 -0.34 3.14
C LEU A 105 -12.90 0.01 2.39
N GLU A 106 -12.78 0.59 1.20
CA GLU A 106 -13.91 0.94 0.33
C GLU A 106 -14.53 -0.33 -0.29
N ASN A 107 -13.69 -1.28 -0.73
CA ASN A 107 -14.09 -2.51 -1.40
C ASN A 107 -13.50 -3.74 -0.71
N SER A 108 -14.05 -4.13 0.44
CA SER A 108 -13.57 -5.27 1.25
C SER A 108 -13.64 -6.63 0.53
N ASN A 109 -14.35 -6.73 -0.58
CA ASN A 109 -14.43 -7.92 -1.44
C ASN A 109 -13.65 -7.75 -2.75
N LEU A 110 -12.64 -6.87 -2.79
CA LEU A 110 -11.83 -6.65 -3.99
C LEU A 110 -11.33 -8.00 -4.54
N PRO A 111 -11.78 -8.42 -5.74
CA PRO A 111 -11.32 -9.65 -6.36
C PRO A 111 -9.80 -9.64 -6.54
N LEU A 112 -9.13 -10.66 -6.03
CA LEU A 112 -7.69 -10.85 -6.19
C LEU A 112 -7.31 -11.25 -7.63
N GLU A 113 -8.28 -11.66 -8.44
CA GLU A 113 -8.08 -12.03 -9.83
C GLU A 113 -8.17 -10.80 -10.74
N LYS A 114 -7.05 -10.49 -11.42
CA LYS A 114 -6.83 -9.48 -12.47
C LYS A 114 -8.06 -8.61 -12.79
N GLN A 115 -8.27 -7.60 -11.95
CA GLN A 115 -9.14 -6.50 -12.31
C GLN A 115 -8.37 -5.52 -13.17
N GLU A 116 -8.74 -5.42 -14.45
CA GLU A 116 -8.35 -4.27 -15.26
C GLU A 116 -8.73 -2.98 -14.51
N TYR A 117 -7.80 -2.03 -14.47
CA TYR A 117 -7.96 -0.72 -13.87
C TYR A 117 -8.19 -0.78 -12.35
N SER A 118 -7.35 -1.56 -11.66
CA SER A 118 -7.33 -1.62 -10.19
C SER A 118 -5.97 -1.21 -9.63
N ILE A 119 -5.95 -0.79 -8.37
CA ILE A 119 -4.71 -0.51 -7.63
C ILE A 119 -3.76 -1.71 -7.61
N LEU A 120 -4.31 -2.93 -7.56
CA LEU A 120 -3.52 -4.16 -7.60
C LEU A 120 -2.84 -4.36 -8.97
N ALA A 121 -3.54 -4.05 -10.08
CA ALA A 121 -2.96 -4.12 -11.41
C ALA A 121 -1.86 -3.08 -11.61
N VAL A 122 -2.04 -1.86 -11.10
CA VAL A 122 -1.00 -0.82 -11.14
C VAL A 122 0.20 -1.23 -10.28
N LEU A 123 -0.03 -1.78 -9.08
CA LEU A 123 1.04 -2.26 -8.20
C LEU A 123 1.84 -3.41 -8.85
N ASP A 124 1.18 -4.36 -9.51
CA ASP A 124 1.84 -5.47 -10.22
C ASP A 124 2.76 -4.95 -11.34
N LEU A 125 2.30 -3.94 -12.10
CA LEU A 125 3.10 -3.30 -13.13
C LEU A 125 4.25 -2.48 -12.55
N LEU A 126 4.04 -1.73 -11.45
CA LEU A 126 5.09 -0.93 -10.80
C LEU A 126 6.20 -1.84 -10.28
N VAL A 127 5.82 -2.95 -9.66
CA VAL A 127 6.74 -3.99 -9.21
C VAL A 127 7.49 -4.59 -10.39
N SER A 128 6.79 -4.99 -11.45
CA SER A 128 7.39 -5.57 -12.65
C SER A 128 8.38 -4.61 -13.32
N ALA A 129 8.05 -3.32 -13.35
CA ALA A 129 8.91 -2.27 -13.88
C ALA A 129 10.15 -2.04 -12.99
N GLY A 130 9.99 -2.16 -11.67
CA GLY A 130 11.05 -1.98 -10.69
C GLY A 130 12.09 -3.10 -10.65
N VAL A 131 11.71 -4.31 -11.06
CA VAL A 131 12.63 -5.47 -11.07
C VAL A 131 13.79 -5.24 -12.04
N GLY A 132 15.02 -5.31 -11.54
CA GLY A 132 16.22 -5.12 -12.34
C GLY A 132 16.54 -3.66 -12.67
N TRP A 133 15.76 -2.70 -12.15
CA TRP A 133 16.15 -1.30 -12.17
C TRP A 133 17.40 -1.08 -11.32
N SER A 134 18.29 -0.23 -11.81
CA SER A 134 19.43 0.28 -11.03
C SER A 134 19.81 1.67 -11.52
N SER A 135 20.45 2.45 -10.65
CA SER A 135 21.04 3.75 -11.02
C SER A 135 22.07 3.63 -12.15
N ASP A 136 22.67 2.46 -12.34
CA ASP A 136 23.69 2.20 -13.36
C ASP A 136 23.12 2.17 -14.78
N LEU A 137 21.79 2.04 -14.93
CA LEU A 137 21.08 2.14 -16.21
C LEU A 137 21.08 3.57 -16.77
N CYS A 138 21.67 4.55 -16.07
CA CYS A 138 21.81 5.94 -16.48
C CYS A 138 20.46 6.52 -16.95
N ARG A 139 20.40 7.10 -18.15
CA ARG A 139 19.20 7.76 -18.70
C ARG A 139 17.97 6.85 -18.78
N ALA A 140 18.14 5.54 -18.93
CA ALA A 140 17.00 4.62 -18.96
C ALA A 140 16.43 4.43 -17.56
N GLY A 141 17.30 4.30 -16.56
CA GLY A 141 16.93 4.27 -15.15
C GLY A 141 16.22 5.55 -14.72
N ASP A 142 16.77 6.72 -15.07
CA ASP A 142 16.20 8.04 -14.75
C ASP A 142 14.78 8.23 -15.31
N LYS A 143 14.53 7.73 -16.53
CA LYS A 143 13.21 7.80 -17.15
C LYS A 143 12.20 6.90 -16.46
N LEU A 144 12.60 5.67 -16.14
CA LEU A 144 11.72 4.74 -15.46
C LEU A 144 11.33 5.24 -14.07
N ILE A 145 12.29 5.73 -13.30
CA ILE A 145 11.98 6.26 -11.96
C ILE A 145 11.09 7.50 -12.04
N SER A 146 11.31 8.37 -13.04
CA SER A 146 10.44 9.53 -13.26
C SER A 146 9.00 9.11 -13.59
N GLU A 147 8.83 8.09 -14.44
CA GLU A 147 7.50 7.56 -14.78
C GLU A 147 6.83 6.94 -13.55
N VAL A 148 7.55 6.11 -12.79
CA VAL A 148 7.06 5.52 -11.53
C VAL A 148 6.62 6.63 -10.56
N SER A 149 7.44 7.66 -10.36
CA SER A 149 7.08 8.78 -9.47
C SER A 149 5.86 9.56 -9.94
N ASN A 150 5.70 9.77 -11.25
CA ASN A 150 4.51 10.43 -11.80
C ASN A 150 3.24 9.59 -11.54
N ILE A 151 3.32 8.28 -11.74
CA ILE A 151 2.20 7.36 -11.48
C ILE A 151 1.84 7.33 -10.00
N VAL A 152 2.83 7.22 -9.12
CA VAL A 152 2.61 7.24 -7.67
C VAL A 152 1.99 8.57 -7.22
N ALA A 153 2.48 9.70 -7.72
CA ALA A 153 1.89 11.01 -7.44
C ALA A 153 0.44 11.10 -7.94
N SER A 154 0.16 10.55 -9.13
CA SER A 154 -1.20 10.51 -9.70
C SER A 154 -2.16 9.66 -8.86
N ILE A 155 -1.72 8.49 -8.37
CA ILE A 155 -2.50 7.65 -7.45
C ILE A 155 -2.87 8.44 -6.18
N ARG A 156 -1.94 9.26 -5.67
CA ARG A 156 -2.15 10.09 -4.49
C ARG A 156 -3.08 11.28 -4.73
N SER A 157 -3.05 11.88 -5.92
CA SER A 157 -3.86 13.06 -6.24
C SER A 157 -5.27 12.73 -6.74
N GLU A 158 -5.46 11.59 -7.41
CA GLU A 158 -6.74 11.17 -7.99
C GLU A 158 -7.13 9.75 -7.55
N PRO A 159 -7.58 9.58 -6.29
CA PRO A 159 -7.97 8.27 -5.75
C PRO A 159 -9.09 7.61 -6.58
N GLY A 160 -8.92 6.33 -6.91
CA GLY A 160 -9.96 5.51 -7.53
C GLY A 160 -10.07 5.58 -9.06
N ASN A 161 -9.27 6.39 -9.76
CA ASN A 161 -9.08 6.26 -11.21
C ASN A 161 -7.72 5.60 -11.45
N PHE A 162 -7.70 4.36 -11.95
CA PHE A 162 -6.46 3.61 -12.22
C PHE A 162 -6.23 3.32 -13.70
N LYS A 163 -7.16 3.75 -14.57
CA LYS A 163 -7.12 3.41 -15.98
C LYS A 163 -5.94 4.07 -16.68
N GLU A 164 -5.83 5.38 -16.52
CA GLU A 164 -4.77 6.17 -17.17
C GLU A 164 -3.40 5.77 -16.66
N GLN A 165 -3.28 5.48 -15.36
CA GLN A 165 -2.04 5.04 -14.73
C GLN A 165 -1.61 3.68 -15.26
N GLN A 166 -2.55 2.74 -15.37
CA GLN A 166 -2.27 1.42 -15.93
C GLN A 166 -1.88 1.51 -17.41
N GLU A 167 -2.63 2.26 -18.23
CA GLU A 167 -2.36 2.44 -19.66
C GLU A 167 -1.01 3.13 -19.90
N SER A 168 -0.66 4.15 -19.11
CA SER A 168 0.64 4.85 -19.22
C SER A 168 1.80 3.92 -18.90
N LEU A 169 1.71 3.17 -17.80
CA LEU A 169 2.76 2.26 -17.37
C LEU A 169 2.92 1.08 -18.34
N GLN A 170 1.81 0.56 -18.89
CA GLN A 170 1.85 -0.46 -19.95
C GLN A 170 2.45 0.05 -21.26
N ALA A 171 2.23 1.32 -21.63
CA ALA A 171 2.82 1.90 -22.83
C ALA A 171 4.32 2.18 -22.67
N PHE A 172 4.79 2.35 -21.43
CA PHE A 172 6.19 2.60 -21.12
C PHE A 172 7.06 1.32 -21.12
N LEU A 173 6.48 0.18 -20.71
CA LEU A 173 7.13 -1.13 -20.62
C LEU A 173 7.16 -1.89 -21.96
#